data_AF-A0AAR5QF87-F1
#
_entry.id   AF-A0AAR5QF87-F1
#
_cell.length_a   1.000
_cell.length_b   1.000
_cell.length_c   1.000
_cell.angle_alpha   90.00
_cell.angle_beta   90.00
_cell.angle_gamma   90.00
#
_symmetry.space_group_name_H-M   'P 1'
#
loop_
_entity.id
_entity.type
_entity.pdbx_description
1 polymer ?
#
loop_
_entity_poly.entity_id
_entity_poly.type
_entity_poly.pdbx_seq_one_letter_code
_entity_poly.pdbx_strand_id
1 'polypeptide(L)'
;MILARVKKEQITVSTGSIVYKVRVRKEFKISEKGLVALKSGKIHTSIYGSMCGVQLTIGKLYVLSGTINSLRAYVNACNMIEEWKHLTKRQRKGLKLMYKHGCSCKVKNCLYHRCNNSFKQRDSCVWNSTCETLDGICLRQANGSCMWNKNKMLTACRVRNGLVHGNSSVAAGNPHYHPSPPRLPLEP
;
A
#
# COMPACT_ATOMS: atom_id res chain seq x y z
N MET A 1 2.66 -6.97 -6.71
CA MET A 1 3.50 -6.40 -5.64
C MET A 1 4.81 -7.16 -5.54
N ILE A 2 5.91 -6.43 -5.73
CA ILE A 2 7.27 -6.97 -5.82
C ILE A 2 8.22 -6.13 -4.97
N LEU A 3 9.37 -6.70 -4.61
CA LEU A 3 10.54 -6.00 -4.15
C LEU A 3 11.52 -5.90 -5.32
N ALA A 4 11.84 -4.69 -5.78
CA ALA A 4 12.68 -4.51 -6.96
C ALA A 4 13.71 -3.39 -6.78
N ARG A 5 14.92 -3.60 -7.31
CA ARG A 5 15.97 -2.57 -7.35
C ARG A 5 15.93 -1.87 -8.69
N VAL A 6 15.89 -0.54 -8.68
CA VAL A 6 15.93 0.28 -9.89
C VAL A 6 17.34 0.23 -10.48
N LYS A 7 17.45 -0.03 -11.78
CA LYS A 7 18.72 -0.19 -12.49
C LYS A 7 18.99 0.90 -13.50
N LYS A 8 17.97 1.31 -14.24
CA LYS A 8 18.08 2.36 -15.26
C LYS A 8 16.74 3.06 -15.40
N GLU A 9 16.80 4.34 -15.73
CA GLU A 9 15.68 5.16 -16.16
C GLU A 9 15.81 5.45 -17.65
N GLN A 10 14.69 5.44 -18.37
CA GLN A 10 14.59 5.84 -19.76
C GLN A 10 13.33 6.69 -19.92
N ILE A 11 13.50 7.96 -20.29
CA ILE A 11 12.40 8.89 -20.55
C ILE A 11 12.06 8.80 -22.03
N THR A 12 10.79 8.56 -22.34
CA THR A 12 10.27 8.57 -23.71
C THR A 12 9.34 9.78 -23.85
N VAL A 13 9.90 10.89 -24.35
CA VAL A 13 9.19 12.18 -24.45
C VAL A 13 7.98 12.06 -25.40
N SER A 14 8.13 11.36 -26.51
CA SER A 14 7.06 11.18 -27.51
C SER A 14 5.80 10.50 -26.97
N THR A 15 5.93 9.63 -25.96
CA THR A 15 4.81 8.92 -25.33
C THR A 15 4.47 9.45 -23.93
N GLY A 16 5.15 10.51 -23.48
CA GLY A 16 4.93 11.09 -22.14
C GLY A 16 5.21 10.09 -20.99
N SER A 17 6.12 9.13 -21.17
CA SER A 17 6.30 8.04 -20.20
C SER A 17 7.75 7.84 -19.76
N ILE A 18 7.94 7.54 -18.47
CA ILE A 18 9.19 7.03 -17.92
C ILE A 18 9.12 5.50 -17.89
N VAL A 19 10.20 4.85 -18.33
CA VAL A 19 10.39 3.41 -18.23
C VAL A 19 11.58 3.12 -17.32
N TYR A 20 11.30 2.47 -16.20
CA TYR A 20 12.32 1.96 -15.30
C TYR A 20 12.67 0.51 -15.65
N LYS A 21 13.96 0.24 -15.88
CA LYS A 21 14.48 -1.12 -15.84
C LYS A 21 14.77 -1.48 -14.39
N VAL A 22 14.18 -2.56 -13.89
CA VAL A 22 14.33 -3.03 -12.52
C VAL A 22 14.85 -4.46 -12.48
N ARG A 23 15.51 -4.79 -11.36
CA ARG A 23 15.83 -6.19 -10.99
C ARG A 23 14.87 -6.60 -9.87
N VAL A 24 13.93 -7.49 -10.19
CA VAL A 24 13.04 -8.10 -9.19
C VAL A 24 13.88 -8.97 -8.26
N ARG A 25 13.72 -8.76 -6.95
CA ARG A 25 14.41 -9.51 -5.87
C ARG A 25 13.48 -10.48 -5.18
N LYS A 26 12.20 -10.13 -5.07
CA LYS A 26 11.18 -10.95 -4.45
C LYS A 26 9.80 -10.60 -4.99
N GLU A 27 8.95 -11.60 -5.13
CA GLU A 27 7.54 -11.47 -5.46
C GLU A 27 6.71 -11.74 -4.21
N PHE A 28 5.79 -10.83 -3.87
CA PHE A 28 4.90 -11.00 -2.72
C PHE A 28 3.48 -11.37 -3.15
N LYS A 29 3.00 -10.74 -4.23
CA LYS A 29 1.73 -11.03 -4.88
C LYS A 29 1.89 -10.72 -6.36
N ILE A 30 1.86 -11.73 -7.23
CA ILE A 30 1.99 -11.55 -8.68
C ILE A 30 0.99 -12.49 -9.37
N SER A 31 0.32 -11.99 -10.40
CA SER A 31 -0.53 -12.80 -11.27
C SER A 31 0.29 -13.37 -12.43
N GLU A 32 -0.24 -14.35 -13.16
CA GLU A 32 0.40 -14.90 -14.36
C GLU A 32 0.69 -13.81 -15.40
N LYS A 33 -0.28 -12.92 -15.65
CA LYS A 33 -0.07 -11.73 -16.51
C LYS A 33 1.06 -10.84 -16.00
N GLY A 34 1.19 -10.72 -14.68
CA GLY A 34 2.29 -9.98 -14.03
C GLY A 34 3.65 -10.63 -14.26
N LEU A 35 3.74 -11.96 -14.20
CA LEU A 35 4.98 -12.70 -14.50
C LEU A 35 5.43 -12.44 -15.95
N VAL A 36 4.49 -12.51 -16.90
CA VAL A 36 4.77 -12.23 -18.32
C VAL A 36 5.19 -10.77 -18.51
N ALA A 37 4.44 -9.81 -17.95
CA ALA A 37 4.72 -8.39 -18.10
C ALA A 37 6.08 -7.98 -17.50
N LEU A 38 6.46 -8.58 -16.38
CA LEU A 38 7.71 -8.28 -15.68
C LEU A 38 8.90 -9.10 -16.18
N LYS A 39 8.73 -10.00 -17.16
CA LYS A 39 9.83 -10.81 -17.74
C LYS A 39 10.96 -9.93 -18.29
N SER A 40 10.61 -8.77 -18.87
CA SER A 40 11.59 -7.79 -19.38
C SER A 40 12.19 -6.89 -18.29
N GLY A 41 11.68 -6.95 -17.07
CA GLY A 41 12.04 -6.08 -15.95
C GLY A 41 11.69 -4.62 -16.17
N LYS A 42 10.70 -4.31 -17.01
CA LYS A 42 10.26 -2.94 -17.31
C LYS A 42 9.04 -2.55 -16.49
N ILE A 43 9.08 -1.34 -15.93
CA ILE A 43 7.97 -0.71 -15.22
C ILE A 43 7.75 0.68 -15.82
N HIS A 44 6.50 1.00 -16.13
CA HIS A 44 6.09 2.22 -16.79
C HIS A 44 5.40 3.18 -15.82
N THR A 45 5.60 4.48 -16.00
CA THR A 45 4.85 5.53 -15.32
C THR A 45 4.80 6.80 -16.19
N SER A 46 3.93 7.75 -15.87
CA SER A 46 3.88 9.03 -16.58
C SER A 46 5.07 9.91 -16.23
N ILE A 47 5.53 10.75 -17.17
CA ILE A 47 6.51 11.82 -16.86
C ILE A 47 5.87 12.96 -16.04
N TYR A 48 4.54 13.10 -16.08
CA TYR A 48 3.83 14.21 -15.46
C TYR A 48 3.24 13.80 -14.12
N GLY A 49 3.58 14.55 -13.06
CA GLY A 49 2.99 14.38 -11.73
C GLY A 49 1.47 14.60 -11.73
N SER A 50 0.96 15.50 -12.59
CA SER A 50 -0.48 15.72 -12.80
C SER A 50 -1.23 14.49 -13.31
N MET A 51 -0.52 13.54 -13.93
CA MET A 51 -1.04 12.24 -14.36
C MET A 51 -0.63 11.11 -13.39
N CYS A 52 -0.36 11.46 -12.13
CA CYS A 52 0.10 10.55 -11.09
C CYS A 52 1.44 9.85 -11.43
N GLY A 53 2.27 10.47 -12.27
CA GLY A 53 3.63 10.02 -12.54
C GLY A 53 4.48 9.99 -11.26
N VAL A 54 5.41 9.04 -11.18
CA VAL A 54 6.29 8.87 -10.03
C VAL A 54 7.75 8.83 -10.44
N GLN A 55 8.63 9.35 -9.59
CA GLN A 55 10.07 9.29 -9.79
C GLN A 55 10.68 8.24 -8.87
N LEU A 56 11.41 7.27 -9.45
CA LEU A 56 12.13 6.25 -8.69
C LEU A 56 13.64 6.49 -8.81
N THR A 57 14.34 6.45 -7.68
CA THR A 57 15.79 6.69 -7.68
C THR A 57 16.57 5.43 -8.09
N ILE A 58 17.47 5.59 -9.06
CA ILE A 58 18.37 4.51 -9.52
C ILE A 58 19.19 3.96 -8.33
N GLY A 59 19.35 2.63 -8.29
CA GLY A 59 20.11 1.93 -7.25
C GLY A 59 19.32 1.64 -5.96
N LYS A 60 18.25 2.38 -5.68
CA LYS A 60 17.39 2.14 -4.52
C LYS A 60 16.52 0.90 -4.71
N LEU A 61 16.08 0.34 -3.57
CA LEU A 61 15.28 -0.87 -3.48
C LEU A 61 13.88 -0.50 -3.00
N TYR A 62 12.86 -0.81 -3.79
CA TYR A 62 11.47 -0.44 -3.50
C TYR A 62 10.57 -1.66 -3.38
N VAL A 63 9.56 -1.56 -2.51
CA VAL A 63 8.33 -2.34 -2.65
C VAL A 63 7.41 -1.58 -3.57
N LEU A 64 6.96 -2.25 -4.63
CA LEU A 64 6.12 -1.69 -5.67
C LEU A 64 4.87 -2.55 -5.81
N SER A 65 3.70 -1.95 -5.60
CA SER A 65 2.46 -2.43 -6.21
C SER A 65 2.20 -1.69 -7.51
N GLY A 66 1.29 -2.21 -8.33
CA GLY A 66 1.03 -1.66 -9.65
C GLY A 66 -0.04 -2.45 -10.37
N THR A 67 -0.36 -2.02 -11.57
CA THR A 67 -1.35 -2.65 -12.45
C THR A 67 -0.66 -3.23 -13.68
N ILE A 68 -1.29 -4.23 -14.29
CA ILE A 68 -0.86 -4.79 -15.56
C ILE A 68 -1.88 -4.37 -16.61
N ASN A 69 -1.44 -3.67 -17.65
CA ASN A 69 -2.26 -3.33 -18.80
C ASN A 69 -1.48 -3.68 -20.06
N SER A 70 -2.12 -4.36 -21.02
CA SER A 70 -1.52 -4.71 -22.32
C SER A 70 -0.13 -5.35 -22.17
N LEU A 71 -0.02 -6.31 -21.23
CA LEU A 71 1.21 -7.02 -20.85
C LEU A 71 2.39 -6.11 -20.43
N ARG A 72 2.11 -4.89 -19.96
CA ARG A 72 3.09 -3.97 -19.38
C ARG A 72 2.74 -3.70 -17.93
N ALA A 73 3.76 -3.59 -17.09
CA ALA A 73 3.61 -3.23 -15.69
C ALA A 73 3.65 -1.72 -15.51
N TYR A 74 2.66 -1.17 -14.82
CA TYR A 74 2.54 0.27 -14.55
C TYR A 74 2.54 0.55 -13.05
N VAL A 75 3.16 1.67 -12.69
CA VAL A 75 3.10 2.24 -11.34
C VAL A 75 2.70 3.72 -11.41
N ASN A 76 1.97 4.19 -10.42
CA ASN A 76 1.56 5.59 -10.26
C ASN A 76 1.51 5.98 -8.78
N ALA A 77 1.29 7.26 -8.51
CA ALA A 77 1.30 7.81 -7.15
C ALA A 77 0.25 7.19 -6.20
N CYS A 78 -0.78 6.52 -6.72
CA CYS A 78 -1.79 5.84 -5.90
C CYS A 78 -1.37 4.42 -5.50
N ASN A 79 -0.28 3.88 -6.07
CA ASN A 79 0.25 2.58 -5.72
C ASN A 79 1.12 2.64 -4.46
N MET A 80 1.39 1.47 -3.88
CA MET A 80 2.36 1.34 -2.79
C MET A 80 3.75 1.40 -3.39
N ILE A 81 4.43 2.52 -3.17
CA ILE A 81 5.78 2.80 -3.66
C ILE A 81 6.60 3.25 -2.45
N GLU A 82 7.34 2.32 -1.86
CA GLU A 82 8.10 2.60 -0.63
C GLU A 82 9.50 2.05 -0.72
N GLU A 83 10.50 2.85 -0.34
CA GLU A 83 11.85 2.34 -0.19
C GLU A 83 11.89 1.27 0.90
N TRP A 84 12.51 0.13 0.61
CA TRP A 84 12.59 -1.01 1.51
C TRP A 84 13.13 -0.65 2.90
N LYS A 85 14.07 0.31 2.95
CA LYS A 85 14.65 0.80 4.20
C LYS A 85 13.66 1.53 5.10
N HIS A 86 12.63 2.18 4.55
CA HIS A 86 11.63 2.95 5.30
C HIS A 86 10.48 2.08 5.83
N LEU A 87 10.32 0.86 5.31
CA LEU A 87 9.28 -0.04 5.81
C LEU A 87 9.53 -0.50 7.25
N THR A 88 8.49 -0.44 8.07
CA THR A 88 8.52 -0.93 9.44
C THR A 88 8.73 -2.45 9.47
N LYS A 89 9.25 -2.97 10.60
CA LYS A 89 9.35 -4.43 10.81
C LYS A 89 8.00 -5.12 10.61
N ARG A 90 6.92 -4.45 11.02
CA ARG A 90 5.54 -4.93 10.90
C ARG A 90 5.07 -4.99 9.45
N GLN A 91 5.31 -3.95 8.65
CA GLN A 91 5.01 -3.93 7.22
C GLN A 91 5.78 -5.02 6.47
N ARG A 92 7.09 -5.18 6.75
CA ARG A 92 7.91 -6.27 6.16
C ARG A 92 7.37 -7.66 6.50
N LYS A 93 6.90 -7.87 7.73
CA LYS A 93 6.26 -9.14 8.15
C LYS A 93 4.89 -9.32 7.46
N GLY A 94 4.14 -8.23 7.30
CA GLY A 94 2.88 -8.18 6.55
C GLY A 94 3.06 -8.67 5.11
N LEU A 95 4.00 -8.06 4.38
CA LEU A 95 4.32 -8.42 2.99
C LEU A 95 4.70 -9.88 2.81
N LYS A 96 5.48 -10.43 3.76
CA LYS A 96 6.00 -11.80 3.65
C LYS A 96 4.96 -12.87 3.96
N LEU A 97 4.00 -12.60 4.84
CA LEU A 97 3.15 -13.65 5.40
C LEU A 97 1.69 -13.23 5.60
N MET A 98 1.45 -12.09 6.26
CA MET A 98 0.12 -11.84 6.83
C MET A 98 -0.87 -11.18 5.87
N TYR A 99 -0.42 -10.32 4.94
CA TYR A 99 -1.37 -9.60 4.08
C TYR A 99 -2.18 -10.54 3.18
N LYS A 100 -1.63 -11.71 2.80
CA LYS A 100 -2.36 -12.75 2.06
C LYS A 100 -3.59 -13.25 2.84
N HIS A 101 -3.46 -13.41 4.15
CA HIS A 101 -4.57 -13.85 5.02
C HIS A 101 -5.60 -12.74 5.28
N GLY A 102 -5.26 -11.48 4.99
CA GLY A 102 -6.16 -10.34 5.10
C GLY A 102 -6.97 -10.06 3.83
N CYS A 103 -6.73 -10.75 2.72
CA CYS A 103 -7.36 -10.45 1.42
C CYS A 103 -8.89 -10.51 1.45
N SER A 104 -9.49 -11.34 2.32
CA SER A 104 -10.95 -11.43 2.47
C SER A 104 -11.55 -10.27 3.28
N CYS A 105 -10.72 -9.42 3.87
CA CYS A 105 -11.14 -8.29 4.67
C CYS A 105 -10.96 -6.98 3.92
N LYS A 106 -11.94 -6.09 4.04
CA LYS A 106 -11.86 -4.74 3.48
C LYS A 106 -11.13 -3.82 4.45
N VAL A 107 -10.29 -2.93 3.93
CA VAL A 107 -9.78 -1.79 4.71
C VAL A 107 -10.54 -0.55 4.23
N LYS A 108 -11.37 0.00 5.10
CA LYS A 108 -12.17 1.19 4.80
C LYS A 108 -11.45 2.42 5.32
N ASN A 109 -11.01 3.26 4.40
CA ASN A 109 -10.46 4.56 4.76
C ASN A 109 -11.60 5.44 5.29
N CYS A 110 -11.45 5.95 6.50
CA CYS A 110 -12.31 6.97 7.07
C CYS A 110 -11.58 8.31 7.00
N LEU A 111 -11.88 9.06 5.94
CA LEU A 111 -11.40 10.42 5.77
C LEU A 111 -12.38 11.36 6.49
N TYR A 112 -11.85 12.21 7.37
CA TYR A 112 -12.58 13.17 8.20
C TYR A 112 -13.42 12.55 9.33
N HIS A 113 -13.79 13.36 10.33
CA HIS A 113 -14.46 12.99 11.59
C HIS A 113 -15.82 12.25 11.46
N ARG A 114 -16.25 11.84 10.26
CA ARG A 114 -17.50 11.10 10.02
C ARG A 114 -17.30 9.58 10.08
N CYS A 115 -16.47 9.08 11.01
CA CYS A 115 -16.35 7.65 11.29
C CYS A 115 -17.51 7.18 12.18
N ASN A 116 -18.76 7.36 11.72
CA ASN A 116 -19.93 6.92 12.46
C ASN A 116 -19.98 5.38 12.54
N ASN A 117 -20.83 4.84 13.41
CA ASN A 117 -20.97 3.39 13.59
C ASN A 117 -21.29 2.64 12.27
N SER A 118 -21.85 3.31 11.26
CA SER A 118 -22.08 2.75 9.91
C SER A 118 -20.80 2.35 9.15
N PHE A 119 -19.63 2.90 9.52
CA PHE A 119 -18.34 2.49 8.94
C PHE A 119 -17.82 1.16 9.50
N LYS A 120 -18.30 0.74 10.68
CA LYS A 120 -17.91 -0.52 11.30
C LYS A 120 -18.73 -1.64 10.68
N GLN A 121 -18.25 -2.17 9.55
CA GLN A 121 -18.82 -3.38 8.96
C GLN A 121 -18.05 -4.61 9.42
N ARG A 122 -18.77 -5.72 9.61
CA ARG A 122 -18.21 -7.00 10.08
C ARG A 122 -17.08 -7.50 9.20
N ASP A 123 -17.10 -7.24 7.89
CA ASP A 123 -16.08 -7.65 6.91
C ASP A 123 -14.95 -6.62 6.72
N SER A 124 -14.86 -5.60 7.58
CA SER A 124 -13.92 -4.49 7.37
C SER A 124 -13.18 -4.00 8.61
N CYS A 125 -11.97 -3.49 8.40
CA CYS A 125 -11.25 -2.67 9.37
C CYS A 125 -11.30 -1.20 8.98
N VAL A 126 -11.61 -0.34 9.95
CA VAL A 126 -11.60 1.12 9.77
C VAL A 126 -10.16 1.62 9.87
N TRP A 127 -9.70 2.29 8.82
CA TRP A 127 -8.42 2.98 8.76
C TRP A 127 -8.64 4.48 8.91
N ASN A 128 -8.16 5.07 10.00
CA ASN A 128 -8.41 6.48 10.34
C ASN A 128 -7.15 7.22 10.81
N SER A 129 -5.99 6.56 10.87
CA SER A 129 -4.75 7.20 11.31
C SER A 129 -3.50 6.60 10.65
N THR A 130 -2.37 7.26 10.87
CA THR A 130 -1.05 6.77 10.49
C THR A 130 -0.64 5.51 11.25
N CYS A 131 -1.24 5.23 12.41
CA CYS A 131 -0.95 4.04 13.19
C CYS A 131 -1.30 2.75 12.44
N GLU A 132 -2.46 2.71 11.76
CA GLU A 132 -2.84 1.56 10.95
C GLU A 132 -1.98 1.46 9.68
N THR A 133 -1.55 2.59 9.10
CA THR A 133 -0.64 2.59 7.94
C THR A 133 0.70 1.93 8.28
N LEU A 134 1.24 2.21 9.47
CA LEU A 134 2.56 1.74 9.90
C LEU A 134 2.53 0.33 10.49
N ASP A 135 1.49 -0.01 11.26
CA ASP A 135 1.46 -1.24 12.07
C ASP A 135 0.17 -2.06 11.95
N GLY A 136 -0.83 -1.55 11.24
CA GLY A 136 -2.12 -2.18 11.03
C GLY A 136 -2.06 -3.33 10.03
N ILE A 137 -2.60 -4.48 10.43
CA ILE A 137 -2.88 -5.60 9.51
C ILE A 137 -4.30 -6.07 9.78
N CYS A 138 -5.20 -5.90 8.81
CA CYS A 138 -6.59 -6.32 8.92
C CYS A 138 -6.69 -7.82 8.61
N LEU A 139 -7.19 -8.62 9.55
CA LEU A 139 -7.32 -10.07 9.40
C LEU A 139 -8.71 -10.56 9.79
N ARG A 140 -9.16 -11.62 9.11
CA ARG A 140 -10.41 -12.31 9.44
C ARG A 140 -10.23 -13.10 10.74
N GLN A 141 -11.21 -12.98 11.63
CA GLN A 141 -11.30 -13.67 12.90
C GLN A 141 -12.12 -14.96 12.75
N ALA A 142 -12.03 -15.86 13.73
CA ALA A 142 -12.80 -17.10 13.75
C ALA A 142 -14.31 -16.86 13.71
N ASN A 143 -14.80 -15.79 14.35
CA ASN A 143 -16.21 -15.39 14.32
C ASN A 143 -16.63 -14.74 12.98
N GLY A 144 -15.81 -14.82 11.93
CA GLY A 144 -16.08 -14.28 10.60
C GLY A 144 -15.93 -12.77 10.46
N SER A 145 -15.68 -12.02 11.54
CA SER A 145 -15.43 -10.58 11.48
C SER A 145 -13.99 -10.24 11.07
N CYS A 146 -13.75 -9.02 10.60
CA CYS A 146 -12.44 -8.50 10.26
C CYS A 146 -12.01 -7.48 11.31
N MET A 147 -10.80 -7.65 11.84
CA MET A 147 -10.27 -6.80 12.90
C MET A 147 -8.80 -6.51 12.66
N TRP A 148 -8.34 -5.37 13.17
CA TRP A 148 -6.92 -5.07 13.24
C TRP A 148 -6.23 -6.11 14.14
N ASN A 149 -5.27 -6.85 13.57
CA ASN A 149 -4.49 -7.83 14.30
C ASN A 149 -3.70 -7.14 15.43
N LYS A 150 -3.87 -7.66 16.65
CA LYS A 150 -3.28 -7.10 17.87
C LYS A 150 -1.74 -7.04 17.74
N ASN A 151 -1.17 -5.88 18.05
CA ASN A 151 0.27 -5.66 18.07
C ASN A 151 0.60 -4.50 19.03
N LYS A 152 1.66 -4.64 19.83
CA LYS A 152 2.10 -3.63 20.80
C LYS A 152 2.36 -2.27 20.15
N MET A 153 2.95 -2.23 18.95
CA MET A 153 3.25 -0.97 18.25
C MET A 153 1.99 -0.24 17.80
N LEU A 154 0.99 -0.98 17.28
CA LEU A 154 -0.29 -0.39 16.89
C LEU A 154 -1.03 0.16 18.12
N THR A 155 -1.09 -0.61 19.20
CA THR A 155 -1.72 -0.17 20.46
C THR A 155 -1.03 1.07 21.03
N ALA A 156 0.30 1.05 21.14
CA ALA A 156 1.07 2.19 21.65
C ALA A 156 0.93 3.44 20.77
N CYS A 157 0.87 3.28 19.44
CA CYS A 157 0.61 4.39 18.54
C CYS A 157 -0.77 5.00 18.77
N ARG A 158 -1.82 4.17 18.86
CA ARG A 158 -3.18 4.65 19.12
C ARG A 158 -3.32 5.37 20.46
N VAL A 159 -2.72 4.82 21.52
CA VAL A 159 -2.71 5.44 22.86
C VAL A 159 -2.07 6.84 22.81
N ARG A 160 -0.88 6.95 22.21
CA ARG A 160 -0.18 8.24 22.07
C ARG A 160 -0.97 9.28 21.28
N ASN A 161 -1.83 8.86 20.36
CA ASN A 161 -2.65 9.73 19.53
C ASN A 161 -4.09 9.88 20.05
N GLY A 162 -4.42 9.40 21.25
CA GLY A 162 -5.76 9.52 21.82
C GLY A 162 -6.85 8.72 21.08
N LEU A 163 -6.49 7.70 20.30
CA LEU A 163 -7.39 6.93 19.44
C LEU A 163 -8.02 5.70 20.13
N VAL A 164 -8.08 5.69 21.46
CA VAL A 164 -8.57 4.55 22.24
C VAL A 164 -10.06 4.75 22.54
N HIS A 165 -10.91 4.02 21.82
CA HIS A 165 -12.36 3.82 22.03
C HIS A 165 -13.21 4.96 22.66
N GLY A 166 -14.02 5.60 21.81
CA GLY A 166 -15.35 6.13 22.16
C GLY A 166 -15.37 7.50 22.84
N ASN A 167 -15.91 8.50 22.14
CA ASN A 167 -16.06 9.89 22.57
C ASN A 167 -14.75 10.61 22.91
N SER A 168 -14.24 11.37 21.94
CA SER A 168 -14.04 12.82 22.14
C SER A 168 -13.52 13.45 20.86
N SER A 169 -14.23 14.51 20.48
CA SER A 169 -13.83 15.59 19.59
C SER A 169 -12.43 16.10 19.93
N VAL A 170 -11.45 15.93 19.04
CA VAL A 170 -10.23 16.75 19.07
C VAL A 170 -9.71 17.08 17.66
N ALA A 171 -9.63 18.40 17.47
CA ALA A 171 -8.74 19.24 16.67
C ALA A 171 -8.12 18.73 15.37
N ALA A 172 -8.36 19.53 14.32
CA ALA A 172 -7.70 19.52 13.04
C ALA A 172 -6.18 19.71 13.19
N GLY A 173 -5.45 18.59 13.14
CA GLY A 173 -4.03 18.57 12.77
C GLY A 173 -3.92 18.42 11.26
N ASN A 174 -3.11 19.27 10.63
CA ASN A 174 -2.90 19.37 9.18
C ASN A 174 -2.63 17.99 8.54
N PRO A 175 -3.33 17.59 7.46
CA PRO A 175 -3.16 16.27 6.87
C PRO A 175 -1.82 16.19 6.13
N HIS A 176 -0.80 15.64 6.80
CA HIS A 176 0.34 15.08 6.08
C HIS A 176 -0.17 13.92 5.23
N TYR A 177 -0.13 14.09 3.91
CA TYR A 177 -0.46 13.05 2.94
C TYR A 177 0.47 11.86 3.16
N HIS A 178 -0.05 10.80 3.75
CA HIS A 178 0.63 9.52 3.87
C HIS A 178 0.00 8.52 2.89
N PRO A 179 0.82 7.72 2.19
CA PRO A 179 0.32 6.78 1.20
C PRO A 179 -0.65 5.79 1.84
N SER A 180 -1.70 5.45 1.09
CA SER A 180 -2.70 4.50 1.53
C SER A 180 -2.08 3.13 1.80
N PRO A 181 -2.53 2.36 2.83
CA PRO A 181 -2.23 0.96 2.92
C PRO A 181 -2.67 0.31 1.60
N PRO A 182 -1.89 -0.65 1.09
CA PRO A 182 -2.10 -1.21 -0.23
C PRO A 182 -3.55 -1.70 -0.36
N ARG A 183 -4.33 -1.07 -1.26
CA ARG A 183 -5.55 -1.71 -1.77
C ARG A 183 -5.10 -2.96 -2.50
N LEU A 184 -5.31 -4.10 -1.86
CA LEU A 184 -5.19 -5.38 -2.53
C LEU A 184 -6.19 -5.36 -3.69
N PRO A 185 -5.77 -5.70 -4.92
CA PRO A 185 -6.73 -5.79 -6.02
C PRO A 185 -7.80 -6.80 -5.61
N LEU A 186 -9.04 -6.31 -5.61
CA LEU A 186 -10.23 -7.14 -5.70
C LEU A 186 -10.08 -7.86 -7.04
N GLU A 187 -9.84 -9.17 -6.99
CA GLU A 187 -10.09 -10.02 -8.15
C GLU A 187 -11.61 -10.24 -8.22
N PRO A 188 -12.15 -10.43 -9.44
CA PRO A 188 -13.59 -10.33 -9.74
C PRO A 188 -14.47 -11.27 -8.92
#